data_AF-A0A9X8E099-F1
#
_entry.id   AF-A0A9X8E099-F1
#
_cell.length_a   1.000
_cell.length_b   1.000
_cell.length_c   1.000
_cell.angle_alpha   90.00
_cell.angle_beta   90.00
_cell.angle_gamma   90.00
#
_symmetry.space_group_name_H-M   'P 1'
#
loop_
_entity.id
_entity.type
_entity.pdbx_description
1 polymer ?
#
loop_
_entity_poly.entity_id
_entity_poly.type
_entity_poly.pdbx_seq_one_letter_code
_entity_poly.pdbx_strand_id
1 'polypeptide(L)'
;MFRRINALPLSYSEYGSPNQLSSRVGNYVLQIEAPNAGPWGPEGKALLRLYFLDSEDGQFTNEQQTYVKGVAAQLAHQQVPALMFIHNPIPEYAEFDQQLSAKQQLRQDIMTVTEKKTLCMNPGPIAFEKDVLDAFAHEGISHVDPYFIDVFLAQDGQPLVVTGSGTLGWDMVASNLLEAGDDVLVINTGRRFIPSFLLCLPYLMAYLGYFGDHFGDCLTQYGATVTHLRSPVVGSRPSVADLTKTLSTTQFKAVTITHVDTSTGVLASVADYTAAIRAAQPHTLVIVDSVCALGGEELRMKAWDVDVVLTGSQKCLGVPAGLSILVIRPRALKVHEKLSAAKPKYYCDWTNWLAIMKNYEARRPSYFATPAVNHVLALHKYLLPKVYARGVSLAGGLHKDIKTEYFRIGHMGPSTRRADHAIQTVAAIEAALIECGYAIPAPGQAVQGLKAALKGKIPLEAGGVSKVVGN
;
A
#
# COMPACT_ATOMS: atom_id res chain seq x y z
N MET A 1 -23.58 1.64 -5.49
CA MET A 1 -24.19 0.83 -4.41
C MET A 1 -25.36 -0.03 -4.93
N PHE A 2 -26.43 0.57 -5.44
CA PHE A 2 -27.63 -0.17 -5.92
C PHE A 2 -27.40 -1.21 -7.03
N ARG A 3 -26.52 -0.96 -8.01
CA ARG A 3 -26.18 -1.97 -9.04
C ARG A 3 -25.49 -3.22 -8.47
N ARG A 4 -24.82 -3.10 -7.33
CA ARG A 4 -24.13 -4.22 -6.65
C ARG A 4 -25.09 -5.05 -5.81
N ILE A 5 -26.17 -4.42 -5.31
CA ILE A 5 -27.26 -5.09 -4.59
C ILE A 5 -28.07 -5.97 -5.56
N ASN A 6 -28.40 -5.45 -6.76
CA ASN A 6 -29.15 -6.19 -7.80
C ASN A 6 -28.41 -7.39 -8.42
N ALA A 7 -27.11 -7.55 -8.14
CA ALA A 7 -26.29 -8.64 -8.65
C ALA A 7 -26.16 -9.80 -7.66
N LEU A 8 -26.79 -9.70 -6.47
CA LEU A 8 -26.74 -10.73 -5.45
C LEU A 8 -27.86 -11.76 -5.66
N PRO A 9 -27.58 -13.07 -5.50
CA PRO A 9 -28.61 -14.09 -5.50
C PRO A 9 -29.66 -13.81 -4.42
N LEU A 10 -30.95 -13.93 -4.74
CA LEU A 10 -32.11 -13.68 -3.86
C LEU A 10 -32.40 -12.20 -3.53
N SER A 11 -31.74 -11.22 -4.18
CA SER A 11 -32.21 -9.83 -4.10
C SER A 11 -33.40 -9.62 -5.04
N TYR A 12 -34.60 -9.45 -4.50
CA TYR A 12 -35.74 -8.95 -5.27
C TYR A 12 -35.76 -7.42 -5.20
N SER A 13 -35.18 -6.78 -6.21
CA SER A 13 -35.35 -5.35 -6.45
C SER A 13 -36.28 -5.20 -7.64
N GLU A 14 -37.59 -5.22 -7.42
CA GLU A 14 -38.47 -4.65 -8.44
C GLU A 14 -38.20 -3.15 -8.46
N TYR A 15 -37.62 -2.67 -9.56
CA TYR A 15 -37.79 -1.27 -9.92
C TYR A 15 -39.30 -1.04 -9.96
N GLY A 16 -39.79 -0.13 -9.11
CA GLY A 16 -41.18 0.30 -9.17
C GLY A 16 -41.56 0.62 -10.61
N SER A 17 -42.78 0.25 -10.99
CA SER A 17 -43.42 0.48 -12.30
C SER A 17 -42.88 1.71 -13.05
N PRO A 18 -42.69 1.66 -14.37
CA PRO A 18 -42.15 2.73 -15.23
C PRO A 18 -43.07 3.96 -15.36
N ASN A 19 -43.90 4.23 -14.36
CA ASN A 19 -44.60 5.50 -14.25
C ASN A 19 -43.65 6.45 -13.53
N GLN A 20 -42.86 7.20 -14.32
CA GLN A 20 -42.12 8.37 -13.86
C GLN A 20 -43.08 9.30 -13.08
N LEU A 21 -43.09 9.19 -11.76
CA LEU A 21 -43.93 10.03 -10.89
C LEU A 21 -43.40 11.49 -10.88
N SER A 22 -42.10 11.67 -11.14
CA SER A 22 -41.52 12.86 -11.77
C SER A 22 -40.15 12.48 -12.36
N SER A 23 -39.57 13.31 -13.25
CA SER A 23 -38.25 13.04 -13.86
C SER A 23 -37.07 13.17 -12.89
N ARG A 24 -37.32 13.56 -11.62
CA ARG A 24 -36.27 13.91 -10.64
C ARG A 24 -36.27 13.08 -9.36
N VAL A 25 -37.30 12.26 -9.07
CA VAL A 25 -37.40 11.53 -7.80
C VAL A 25 -37.73 10.05 -7.98
N GLY A 26 -37.08 9.18 -7.19
CA GLY A 26 -37.28 7.73 -7.21
C GLY A 26 -37.97 7.23 -5.95
N ASN A 27 -39.07 6.49 -6.09
CA ASN A 27 -39.78 5.87 -4.96
C ASN A 27 -39.79 4.35 -5.16
N TYR A 28 -39.32 3.58 -4.18
CA TYR A 28 -39.34 2.11 -4.26
C TYR A 28 -39.47 1.46 -2.89
N VAL A 29 -39.91 0.21 -2.90
CA VAL A 29 -40.13 -0.62 -1.72
C VAL A 29 -39.22 -1.83 -1.82
N LEU A 30 -38.46 -2.12 -0.76
CA LEU A 30 -37.63 -3.30 -0.68
C LEU A 30 -38.19 -4.22 0.41
N GLN A 31 -38.39 -5.49 0.05
CA GLN A 31 -38.87 -6.52 0.96
C GLN A 31 -37.76 -7.55 1.17
N ILE A 32 -37.44 -7.79 2.44
CA ILE A 32 -36.52 -8.86 2.83
C ILE A 32 -37.35 -10.07 3.22
N GLU A 33 -37.11 -11.18 2.55
CA GLU A 33 -37.82 -12.44 2.76
C GLU A 33 -36.93 -13.49 3.41
N ALA A 34 -37.56 -14.42 4.12
CA ALA A 34 -36.86 -15.56 4.69
C ALA A 34 -36.23 -16.40 3.56
N PRO A 35 -34.90 -16.56 3.54
CA PRO A 35 -34.22 -17.26 2.45
C PRO A 35 -34.41 -18.78 2.51
N ASN A 36 -34.91 -19.30 3.63
CA ASN A 36 -35.24 -20.70 3.87
C ASN A 36 -36.23 -20.81 5.04
N ALA A 37 -36.88 -21.97 5.17
CA ALA A 37 -37.71 -22.27 6.32
C ALA A 37 -36.85 -22.36 7.60
N GLY A 38 -37.25 -21.65 8.65
CA GLY A 38 -36.47 -21.56 9.88
C GLY A 38 -37.20 -20.83 11.01
N PRO A 39 -36.48 -20.36 12.05
CA PRO A 39 -37.08 -19.68 13.21
C PRO A 39 -37.81 -18.37 12.87
N TRP A 40 -37.59 -17.84 11.66
CA TRP A 40 -38.25 -16.65 11.09
C TRP A 40 -39.61 -16.97 10.44
N GLY A 41 -39.88 -18.26 10.17
CA GLY A 41 -41.06 -18.77 9.45
C GLY A 41 -40.69 -19.52 8.17
N PRO A 42 -41.67 -19.82 7.30
CA PRO A 42 -41.42 -20.50 6.03
C PRO A 42 -40.59 -19.63 5.07
N GLU A 43 -39.89 -20.29 4.15
CA GLU A 43 -39.19 -19.63 3.04
C GLU A 43 -40.14 -18.70 2.27
N GLY A 44 -39.65 -17.51 1.88
CA GLY A 44 -40.45 -16.49 1.21
C GLY A 44 -41.33 -15.65 2.14
N LYS A 45 -41.39 -15.94 3.45
CA LYS A 45 -42.10 -15.06 4.40
C LYS A 45 -41.38 -13.72 4.50
N ALA A 46 -42.12 -12.63 4.31
CA ALA A 46 -41.61 -11.27 4.52
C ALA A 46 -41.20 -11.06 5.99
N LEU A 47 -39.94 -10.65 6.21
CA LEU A 47 -39.32 -10.46 7.53
C LEU A 47 -39.14 -8.98 7.90
N LEU A 48 -38.81 -8.14 6.91
CA LEU A 48 -38.61 -6.71 7.09
C LEU A 48 -38.95 -5.99 5.80
N ARG A 49 -39.61 -4.84 5.90
CA ARG A 49 -39.91 -3.98 4.76
C ARG A 49 -39.26 -2.61 4.90
N LEU A 50 -38.70 -2.11 3.81
CA LEU A 50 -38.04 -0.82 3.74
C LEU A 50 -38.73 0.02 2.67
N TYR A 51 -39.20 1.21 3.04
CA TYR A 51 -39.82 2.17 2.12
C TYR A 51 -38.86 3.33 1.87
N PHE A 52 -38.61 3.68 0.61
CA PHE A 52 -37.79 4.82 0.24
C PHE A 52 -38.66 5.82 -0.53
N LEU A 53 -38.77 7.02 0.03
CA LEU A 53 -39.59 8.10 -0.51
C LEU A 53 -38.77 9.38 -0.59
N ASP A 54 -38.78 10.01 -1.75
CA ASP A 54 -38.06 11.25 -2.00
C ASP A 54 -39.08 12.36 -2.27
N SER A 55 -39.12 13.40 -1.44
CA SER A 55 -40.08 14.50 -1.59
C SER A 55 -39.60 15.49 -2.64
N GLU A 56 -40.51 16.17 -3.32
CA GLU A 56 -40.17 17.29 -4.21
C GLU A 56 -40.17 18.59 -3.40
N ASP A 57 -38.99 19.16 -3.16
CA ASP A 57 -38.78 20.39 -2.37
C ASP A 57 -39.46 20.37 -0.98
N GLY A 58 -39.41 19.21 -0.32
CA GLY A 58 -40.00 19.02 1.01
C GLY A 58 -41.48 18.74 1.03
N GLN A 59 -42.09 18.52 -0.13
CA GLN A 59 -43.49 18.14 -0.24
C GLN A 59 -43.66 16.87 -1.07
N PHE A 60 -44.55 15.97 -0.63
CA PHE A 60 -44.96 14.83 -1.45
C PHE A 60 -46.06 15.25 -2.40
N THR A 61 -45.88 15.01 -3.69
CA THR A 61 -46.91 15.30 -4.69
C THR A 61 -48.16 14.44 -4.46
N ASN A 62 -49.29 14.85 -5.03
CA ASN A 62 -50.53 14.08 -4.93
C ASN A 62 -50.38 12.68 -5.54
N GLU A 63 -49.58 12.53 -6.61
CA GLU A 63 -49.28 11.23 -7.21
C GLU A 63 -48.46 10.35 -6.26
N GLN A 64 -47.46 10.91 -5.58
CA GLN A 64 -46.67 10.18 -4.58
C GLN A 64 -47.51 9.75 -3.38
N GLN A 65 -48.35 10.64 -2.87
CA GLN A 65 -49.27 10.31 -1.79
C GLN A 65 -50.25 9.21 -2.20
N THR A 66 -50.75 9.25 -3.43
CA THR A 66 -51.66 8.23 -3.98
C THR A 66 -50.96 6.88 -4.13
N TYR A 67 -49.72 6.87 -4.63
CA TYR A 67 -48.89 5.68 -4.74
C TYR A 67 -48.63 5.03 -3.37
N VAL A 68 -48.19 5.81 -2.38
CA VAL A 68 -47.91 5.31 -1.02
C VAL A 68 -49.17 4.78 -0.35
N LYS A 69 -50.31 5.46 -0.52
CA LYS A 69 -51.62 4.97 -0.04
C LYS A 69 -52.00 3.65 -0.72
N GLY A 70 -51.73 3.50 -2.02
CA GLY A 70 -51.96 2.27 -2.78
C GLY A 70 -51.12 1.10 -2.27
N VAL A 71 -49.81 1.32 -2.07
CA VAL A 71 -48.90 0.33 -1.50
C VAL A 71 -49.33 -0.06 -0.08
N ALA A 72 -49.67 0.91 0.77
CA ALA A 72 -50.14 0.67 2.13
C ALA A 72 -51.43 -0.16 2.14
N ALA A 73 -52.39 0.14 1.24
CA ALA A 73 -53.63 -0.61 1.14
C ALA A 73 -53.42 -2.06 0.66
N GLN A 74 -52.54 -2.27 -0.32
CA GLN A 74 -52.19 -3.61 -0.82
C GLN A 74 -51.56 -4.47 0.28
N LEU A 75 -50.75 -3.87 1.15
CA LEU A 75 -49.94 -4.60 2.13
C LEU A 75 -50.52 -4.57 3.56
N ALA A 76 -51.68 -3.94 3.76
CA ALA A 76 -52.32 -3.74 5.07
C ALA A 76 -52.62 -5.05 5.84
N HIS A 77 -52.77 -6.15 5.12
CA HIS A 77 -53.05 -7.47 5.70
C HIS A 77 -51.80 -8.20 6.22
N GLN A 78 -50.60 -7.64 6.00
CA GLN A 78 -49.33 -8.28 6.37
C GLN A 78 -48.74 -7.65 7.63
N GLN A 79 -48.52 -8.46 8.67
CA GLN A 79 -47.85 -8.03 9.90
C GLN A 79 -46.32 -8.20 9.77
N VAL A 80 -45.69 -7.25 9.08
CA VAL A 80 -44.24 -7.24 8.82
C VAL A 80 -43.66 -5.94 9.41
N PRO A 81 -42.60 -6.02 10.25
CA PRO A 81 -41.88 -4.83 10.70
C PRO A 81 -41.42 -3.99 9.50
N ALA A 82 -41.53 -2.67 9.62
CA ALA A 82 -41.17 -1.77 8.52
C ALA A 82 -40.34 -0.56 8.97
N LEU A 83 -39.44 -0.11 8.11
CA LEU A 83 -38.70 1.14 8.23
C LEU A 83 -38.98 2.02 7.02
N MET A 84 -39.11 3.32 7.24
CA MET A 84 -39.37 4.30 6.19
C MET A 84 -38.27 5.34 6.17
N PHE A 85 -37.68 5.54 4.99
CA PHE A 85 -36.66 6.54 4.70
C PHE A 85 -37.29 7.63 3.85
N ILE A 86 -37.40 8.82 4.43
CA ILE A 86 -37.84 10.02 3.72
C ILE A 86 -36.60 10.86 3.45
N HIS A 87 -36.33 11.08 2.16
CA HIS A 87 -35.36 12.05 1.71
C HIS A 87 -36.09 13.35 1.37
N ASN A 88 -35.65 14.44 1.98
CA ASN A 88 -36.10 15.78 1.63
C ASN A 88 -34.92 16.52 0.99
N PRO A 89 -34.88 16.65 -0.35
CA PRO A 89 -33.79 17.32 -1.02
C PRO A 89 -33.77 18.78 -0.59
N ILE A 90 -32.63 19.21 -0.09
CA ILE A 90 -32.41 20.62 0.24
C ILE A 90 -32.21 21.41 -1.08
N PRO A 91 -32.61 22.69 -1.16
CA PRO A 91 -32.58 23.48 -2.41
C PRO A 91 -31.22 23.46 -3.15
N GLU A 92 -30.13 23.27 -2.40
CA GLU A 92 -28.75 23.18 -2.88
C GLU A 92 -28.51 21.95 -3.80
N TYR A 93 -29.42 20.96 -3.84
CA TYR A 93 -29.34 19.81 -4.75
C TYR A 93 -29.61 20.20 -6.21
N ALA A 94 -30.47 21.19 -6.47
CA ALA A 94 -30.70 21.71 -7.82
C ALA A 94 -29.43 22.39 -8.37
N GLU A 95 -28.68 23.08 -7.51
CA GLU A 95 -27.36 23.59 -7.84
C GLU A 95 -26.33 22.47 -7.96
N PHE A 96 -26.43 21.40 -7.15
CA PHE A 96 -25.53 20.25 -7.20
C PHE A 96 -25.64 19.48 -8.53
N ASP A 97 -26.84 19.28 -9.07
CA ASP A 97 -27.06 18.57 -10.35
C ASP A 97 -26.69 19.41 -11.58
N GLN A 98 -26.93 20.73 -11.55
CA GLN A 98 -26.44 21.65 -12.58
C GLN A 98 -24.90 21.76 -12.53
N GLN A 99 -24.33 21.82 -11.33
CA GLN A 99 -22.88 21.76 -11.16
C GLN A 99 -22.33 20.38 -11.54
N LEU A 100 -23.06 19.27 -11.35
CA LEU A 100 -22.60 17.93 -11.73
C LEU A 100 -22.55 17.77 -13.23
N SER A 101 -23.57 18.21 -13.97
CA SER A 101 -23.61 18.15 -15.43
C SER A 101 -22.56 19.07 -16.06
N ALA A 102 -22.42 20.30 -15.55
CA ALA A 102 -21.34 21.21 -15.95
C ALA A 102 -19.95 20.67 -15.57
N LYS A 103 -19.77 20.08 -14.37
CA LYS A 103 -18.51 19.45 -13.94
C LYS A 103 -18.25 18.12 -14.63
N GLN A 104 -19.27 17.43 -15.14
CA GLN A 104 -19.13 16.19 -15.93
C GLN A 104 -18.70 16.51 -17.34
N GLN A 105 -19.27 17.55 -17.96
CA GLN A 105 -18.86 18.03 -19.28
C GLN A 105 -17.47 18.68 -19.20
N LEU A 106 -17.20 19.50 -18.17
CA LEU A 106 -15.87 19.98 -17.86
C LEU A 106 -14.91 18.81 -17.52
N ARG A 107 -15.35 17.73 -16.86
CA ARG A 107 -14.52 16.52 -16.65
C ARG A 107 -14.27 15.79 -17.96
N GLN A 108 -15.23 15.71 -18.87
CA GLN A 108 -15.08 15.05 -20.16
C GLN A 108 -14.09 15.83 -21.04
N ASP A 109 -14.22 17.17 -21.05
CA ASP A 109 -13.34 18.10 -21.78
C ASP A 109 -11.97 18.26 -21.10
N ILE A 110 -11.90 18.15 -19.76
CA ILE A 110 -10.63 18.06 -19.02
C ILE A 110 -9.98 16.70 -19.29
N MET A 111 -10.72 15.58 -19.31
CA MET A 111 -10.15 14.25 -19.54
C MET A 111 -9.66 14.04 -20.97
N THR A 112 -10.26 14.67 -21.99
CA THR A 112 -9.67 14.75 -23.34
C THR A 112 -8.46 15.70 -23.42
N VAL A 113 -8.25 16.56 -22.41
CA VAL A 113 -7.11 17.50 -22.29
C VAL A 113 -6.07 17.07 -21.22
N THR A 114 -6.27 15.96 -20.49
CA THR A 114 -5.37 15.51 -19.39
C THR A 114 -4.90 14.06 -19.50
N GLU A 115 -4.36 13.66 -20.64
CA GLU A 115 -3.08 12.93 -20.55
C GLU A 115 -2.06 13.93 -19.98
N LYS A 116 -1.39 13.58 -18.86
CA LYS A 116 -0.42 14.44 -18.15
C LYS A 116 0.46 15.24 -19.13
N LYS A 117 0.22 16.55 -19.29
CA LYS A 117 1.07 17.44 -20.10
C LYS A 117 2.44 17.72 -19.46
N THR A 118 2.62 17.43 -18.18
CA THR A 118 3.86 17.74 -17.46
C THR A 118 4.56 16.47 -17.03
N LEU A 119 5.71 16.20 -17.67
CA LEU A 119 6.64 15.17 -17.26
C LEU A 119 7.27 15.57 -15.91
N CYS A 120 6.98 14.80 -14.86
CA CYS A 120 7.53 14.99 -13.52
C CYS A 120 8.98 14.50 -13.49
N MET A 121 9.94 15.42 -13.65
CA MET A 121 11.40 15.15 -13.67
C MET A 121 12.13 15.67 -12.43
N ASN A 122 11.41 16.05 -11.37
CA ASN A 122 12.02 16.32 -10.08
C ASN A 122 12.41 14.99 -9.41
N PRO A 123 13.42 14.99 -8.53
CA PRO A 123 13.96 13.76 -7.96
C PRO A 123 13.11 13.21 -6.80
N GLY A 124 11.78 13.31 -6.85
CA GLY A 124 10.86 12.83 -5.81
C GLY A 124 9.92 13.93 -5.27
N PRO A 125 8.61 13.67 -5.12
CA PRO A 125 7.88 12.50 -5.64
C PRO A 125 8.05 12.35 -7.16
N ILE A 126 8.09 11.11 -7.66
CA ILE A 126 8.21 10.84 -9.10
C ILE A 126 6.83 10.65 -9.75
N ALA A 127 6.78 10.59 -11.08
CA ALA A 127 5.61 10.05 -11.77
C ALA A 127 5.44 8.57 -11.40
N PHE A 128 4.23 8.20 -10.99
CA PHE A 128 3.88 6.82 -10.66
C PHE A 128 3.28 6.11 -11.87
N GLU A 129 3.60 4.82 -12.00
CA GLU A 129 2.94 3.95 -12.96
C GLU A 129 1.43 3.90 -12.70
N LYS A 130 0.63 3.81 -13.77
CA LYS A 130 -0.84 3.76 -13.66
C LYS A 130 -1.28 2.66 -12.70
N ASP A 131 -0.58 1.54 -12.76
CA ASP A 131 -0.94 0.34 -12.06
C ASP A 131 -0.65 0.47 -10.53
N VAL A 132 0.37 1.25 -10.13
CA VAL A 132 0.60 1.66 -8.74
C VAL A 132 -0.54 2.57 -8.27
N LEU A 133 -0.96 3.53 -9.09
CA LEU A 133 -2.08 4.43 -8.76
C LEU A 133 -3.40 3.67 -8.60
N ASP A 134 -3.66 2.68 -9.46
CA ASP A 134 -4.84 1.82 -9.37
C ASP A 134 -4.84 0.99 -8.07
N ALA A 135 -3.67 0.46 -7.67
CA ALA A 135 -3.53 -0.27 -6.39
C ALA A 135 -3.66 0.66 -5.19
N PHE A 136 -3.13 1.88 -5.29
CA PHE A 136 -3.27 2.91 -4.26
C PHE A 136 -4.72 3.36 -4.07
N ALA A 137 -5.51 3.40 -5.13
CA ALA A 137 -6.93 3.76 -5.10
C ALA A 137 -7.85 2.64 -4.59
N HIS A 138 -7.30 1.53 -4.09
CA HIS A 138 -8.09 0.42 -3.57
C HIS A 138 -8.93 0.82 -2.35
N GLU A 139 -10.10 0.19 -2.19
CA GLU A 139 -10.92 0.38 -1.00
C GLU A 139 -10.13 -0.07 0.23
N GLY A 140 -10.16 0.72 1.31
CA GLY A 140 -9.36 0.46 2.50
C GLY A 140 -9.68 -0.92 3.08
N ILE A 141 -8.66 -1.79 3.12
CA ILE A 141 -8.77 -3.11 3.75
C ILE A 141 -8.32 -3.05 5.20
N SER A 142 -8.76 -4.02 6.00
CA SER A 142 -8.26 -4.17 7.38
C SER A 142 -6.75 -4.48 7.37
N HIS A 143 -5.99 -3.84 8.25
CA HIS A 143 -4.54 -4.07 8.40
C HIS A 143 -4.19 -5.44 8.99
N VAL A 144 -5.18 -6.20 9.48
CA VAL A 144 -5.02 -7.59 9.92
C VAL A 144 -5.50 -8.61 8.88
N ASP A 145 -5.85 -8.14 7.69
CA ASP A 145 -6.20 -9.00 6.57
C ASP A 145 -4.96 -9.82 6.12
N PRO A 146 -5.08 -11.13 5.88
CA PRO A 146 -3.97 -11.97 5.41
C PRO A 146 -3.24 -11.45 4.16
N TYR A 147 -3.89 -10.67 3.29
CA TYR A 147 -3.27 -10.07 2.10
C TYR A 147 -2.32 -8.90 2.41
N PHE A 148 -2.36 -8.34 3.62
CA PHE A 148 -1.54 -7.20 4.04
C PHE A 148 -0.07 -7.58 4.34
N ILE A 149 0.18 -8.87 4.54
CA ILE A 149 1.33 -9.37 5.31
C ILE A 149 2.61 -9.59 4.49
N ASP A 150 2.51 -9.87 3.20
CA ASP A 150 3.66 -10.33 2.41
C ASP A 150 4.67 -9.20 2.05
N VAL A 151 4.42 -7.96 2.49
CA VAL A 151 5.31 -6.79 2.27
C VAL A 151 6.44 -6.70 3.31
N PHE A 152 6.35 -7.45 4.41
CA PHE A 152 7.21 -7.28 5.59
C PHE A 152 8.35 -8.30 5.68
N LEU A 153 8.90 -8.80 4.57
CA LEU A 153 9.96 -9.83 4.61
C LEU A 153 11.32 -9.31 4.13
N ALA A 154 12.39 -9.62 4.88
CA ALA A 154 13.78 -9.43 4.44
C ALA A 154 14.64 -10.64 4.84
N GLN A 155 15.58 -11.04 3.99
CA GLN A 155 16.39 -12.25 4.21
C GLN A 155 17.49 -12.10 5.27
N ASP A 156 17.99 -10.88 5.50
CA ASP A 156 19.13 -10.64 6.41
C ASP A 156 18.94 -9.34 7.20
N GLY A 157 17.84 -9.27 7.94
CA GLY A 157 17.47 -8.14 8.77
C GLY A 157 15.97 -8.12 9.05
N GLN A 158 15.55 -7.22 9.93
CA GLN A 158 14.15 -7.00 10.26
C GLN A 158 13.66 -5.76 9.51
N PRO A 159 12.71 -5.90 8.57
CA PRO A 159 12.09 -4.75 7.92
C PRO A 159 11.09 -4.08 8.87
N LEU A 160 11.03 -2.75 8.81
CA LEU A 160 9.97 -1.93 9.38
C LEU A 160 9.36 -1.10 8.24
N VAL A 161 8.05 -1.19 8.05
CA VAL A 161 7.31 -0.34 7.10
C VAL A 161 6.28 0.46 7.90
N VAL A 162 6.54 1.75 8.04
CA VAL A 162 5.83 2.64 8.98
C VAL A 162 5.23 3.82 8.23
N THR A 163 4.05 4.27 8.64
CA THR A 163 3.44 5.48 8.08
C THR A 163 4.31 6.70 8.40
N GLY A 164 4.79 7.40 7.37
CA GLY A 164 5.70 8.53 7.52
C GLY A 164 6.45 8.84 6.23
N SER A 165 7.39 9.77 6.28
CA SER A 165 8.28 10.08 5.15
C SER A 165 9.67 9.47 5.37
N GLY A 166 10.57 9.58 4.40
CA GLY A 166 11.97 9.16 4.54
C GLY A 166 12.66 9.77 5.77
N THR A 167 12.35 11.03 6.09
CA THR A 167 12.86 11.75 7.28
C THR A 167 12.51 11.06 8.59
N LEU A 168 11.36 10.39 8.70
CA LEU A 168 11.02 9.60 9.89
C LEU A 168 12.06 8.48 10.17
N GLY A 169 12.74 7.99 9.12
CA GLY A 169 13.81 7.03 9.27
C GLY A 169 14.98 7.58 10.11
N TRP A 170 15.25 8.88 10.03
CA TRP A 170 16.28 9.55 10.83
C TRP A 170 15.91 9.55 12.31
N ASP A 171 14.68 9.97 12.65
CA ASP A 171 14.14 9.91 14.01
C ASP A 171 14.17 8.49 14.57
N MET A 172 13.80 7.50 13.75
CA MET A 172 13.82 6.09 14.14
C MET A 172 15.25 5.60 14.41
N VAL A 173 16.24 5.99 13.62
CA VAL A 173 17.65 5.69 13.92
C VAL A 173 18.09 6.37 15.21
N ALA A 174 17.86 7.67 15.34
CA ALA A 174 18.34 8.48 16.45
C ALA A 174 17.74 8.03 17.80
N SER A 175 16.44 7.77 17.83
CA SER A 175 15.73 7.33 19.04
C SER A 175 16.03 5.87 19.43
N ASN A 176 16.47 5.02 18.50
CA ASN A 176 16.64 3.58 18.75
C ASN A 176 18.07 3.06 18.70
N LEU A 177 19.08 3.90 18.42
CA LEU A 177 20.48 3.46 18.42
C LEU A 177 21.43 4.30 19.26
N LEU A 178 21.00 5.50 19.67
CA LEU A 178 21.88 6.49 20.31
C LEU A 178 21.42 6.84 21.73
N GLU A 179 22.35 7.24 22.57
CA GLU A 179 22.14 7.90 23.85
C GLU A 179 22.66 9.35 23.78
N ALA A 180 22.27 10.19 24.75
CA ALA A 180 22.82 11.53 24.85
C ALA A 180 24.35 11.46 25.09
N GLY A 181 25.11 12.23 24.31
CA GLY A 181 26.56 12.26 24.34
C GLY A 181 27.25 11.24 23.42
N ASP A 182 26.51 10.31 22.78
CA ASP A 182 27.12 9.39 21.80
C ASP A 182 27.73 10.18 20.63
N ASP A 183 29.00 9.91 20.30
CA ASP A 183 29.68 10.50 19.14
C ASP A 183 29.20 9.84 17.85
N VAL A 184 28.74 10.66 16.88
CA VAL A 184 28.26 10.20 15.58
C VAL A 184 28.97 10.93 14.45
N LEU A 185 29.48 10.18 13.49
CA LEU A 185 30.09 10.73 12.27
C LEU A 185 29.07 10.75 11.14
N VAL A 186 28.87 11.90 10.52
CA VAL A 186 28.02 12.07 9.34
C VAL A 186 28.91 12.26 8.11
N ILE A 187 28.89 11.31 7.18
CA ILE A 187 29.49 11.48 5.85
C ILE A 187 28.58 12.37 5.02
N ASN A 188 29.04 13.59 4.75
CA ASN A 188 28.26 14.62 4.11
C ASN A 188 28.90 15.04 2.77
N THR A 189 28.08 15.10 1.73
CA THR A 189 28.50 15.37 0.34
C THR A 189 28.54 16.86 -0.01
N GLY A 190 28.26 17.76 0.94
CA GLY A 190 28.22 19.21 0.71
C GLY A 190 29.19 20.02 1.55
N ARG A 191 29.38 21.29 1.18
CA ARG A 191 30.32 22.21 1.85
C ARG A 191 29.74 22.80 3.13
N ARG A 192 30.61 23.08 4.10
CA ARG A 192 30.27 23.96 5.23
C ARG A 192 30.34 25.41 4.75
N PHE A 193 29.22 26.11 4.88
CA PHE A 193 29.07 27.56 4.84
C PHE A 193 28.85 28.21 3.48
N ILE A 194 27.68 28.84 3.35
CA ILE A 194 27.49 30.04 2.56
C ILE A 194 26.99 31.11 3.55
N PRO A 195 27.51 32.35 3.55
CA PRO A 195 27.09 33.39 4.49
C PRO A 195 25.57 33.55 4.50
N SER A 196 24.97 33.73 5.68
CA SER A 196 23.51 33.69 5.87
C SER A 196 22.72 34.65 4.97
N PHE A 197 23.35 35.71 4.43
CA PHE A 197 22.72 36.65 3.50
C PHE A 197 22.45 36.07 2.09
N LEU A 198 23.10 34.96 1.72
CA LEU A 198 22.92 34.25 0.44
C LEU A 198 21.84 33.16 0.49
N LEU A 199 21.34 32.80 1.70
CA LEU A 199 20.28 31.78 1.90
C LEU A 199 18.92 32.18 1.31
N CYS A 200 18.72 33.45 0.94
CA CYS A 200 17.48 33.95 0.34
C CYS A 200 17.31 33.57 -1.15
N LEU A 201 18.29 32.91 -1.76
CA LEU A 201 18.22 32.48 -3.16
C LEU A 201 17.73 31.02 -3.27
N PRO A 202 16.60 30.74 -3.95
CA PRO A 202 16.00 29.39 -4.02
C PRO A 202 16.87 28.33 -4.73
N TYR A 203 17.99 28.74 -5.36
CA TYR A 203 18.89 27.86 -6.11
C TYR A 203 20.08 27.31 -5.30
N LEU A 204 20.20 27.63 -4.01
CA LEU A 204 21.39 27.32 -3.22
C LEU A 204 21.33 25.98 -2.45
N MET A 205 20.15 25.35 -2.39
CA MET A 205 19.95 24.04 -1.76
C MET A 205 20.82 22.93 -2.37
N ALA A 206 21.28 23.11 -3.62
CA ALA A 206 22.10 22.13 -4.32
C ALA A 206 23.58 22.07 -3.88
N TYR A 207 24.03 23.00 -3.03
CA TYR A 207 25.46 23.17 -2.74
C TYR A 207 25.91 22.67 -1.35
N LEU A 208 24.96 22.29 -0.49
CA LEU A 208 25.22 22.15 0.95
C LEU A 208 25.19 20.71 1.49
N GLY A 209 24.74 19.72 0.70
CA GLY A 209 24.58 18.36 1.21
C GLY A 209 23.46 18.33 2.24
N TYR A 210 22.30 18.82 1.81
CA TYR A 210 21.15 19.18 2.65
C TYR A 210 20.70 18.02 3.53
N PHE A 211 20.67 16.81 2.99
CA PHE A 211 20.16 15.64 3.71
C PHE A 211 21.16 15.16 4.75
N GLY A 212 22.46 15.21 4.46
CA GLY A 212 23.50 14.97 5.46
C GLY A 212 23.47 16.01 6.59
N ASP A 213 23.23 17.29 6.28
CA ASP A 213 23.12 18.36 7.28
C ASP A 213 21.94 18.09 8.23
N HIS A 214 20.74 17.90 7.67
CA HIS A 214 19.53 17.71 8.47
C HIS A 214 19.46 16.36 9.18
N PHE A 215 20.13 15.33 8.66
CA PHE A 215 20.31 14.11 9.45
C PHE A 215 21.21 14.41 10.67
N GLY A 216 22.30 15.16 10.51
CA GLY A 216 23.11 15.65 11.63
C GLY A 216 22.32 16.49 12.64
N ASP A 217 21.45 17.40 12.18
CA ASP A 217 20.58 18.19 13.05
C ASP A 217 19.61 17.29 13.84
N CYS A 218 18.98 16.32 13.17
CA CYS A 218 18.10 15.34 13.81
C CYS A 218 18.86 14.57 14.90
N LEU A 219 20.04 14.04 14.60
CA LEU A 219 20.87 13.32 15.56
C LEU A 219 21.23 14.18 16.78
N THR A 220 21.57 15.46 16.54
CA THR A 220 21.86 16.45 17.59
C THR A 220 20.63 16.70 18.47
N GLN A 221 19.44 16.79 17.88
CA GLN A 221 18.17 16.95 18.61
C GLN A 221 17.90 15.77 19.57
N TYR A 222 18.40 14.57 19.25
CA TYR A 222 18.35 13.38 20.11
C TYR A 222 19.55 13.25 21.07
N GLY A 223 20.38 14.28 21.16
CA GLY A 223 21.47 14.40 22.14
C GLY A 223 22.82 13.88 21.68
N ALA A 224 22.99 13.47 20.42
CA ALA A 224 24.29 12.99 19.92
C ALA A 224 25.30 14.13 19.71
N THR A 225 26.58 13.82 19.86
CA THR A 225 27.69 14.72 19.50
C THR A 225 28.05 14.46 18.04
N VAL A 226 27.64 15.35 17.14
CA VAL A 226 27.78 15.12 15.68
C VAL A 226 29.05 15.75 15.11
N THR A 227 29.85 14.91 14.44
CA THR A 227 30.96 15.35 13.58
C THR A 227 30.58 15.18 12.12
N HIS A 228 30.79 16.20 11.28
CA HIS A 228 30.60 16.08 9.84
C HIS A 228 31.94 15.91 9.11
N LEU A 229 32.06 14.83 8.32
CA LEU A 229 33.13 14.67 7.35
C LEU A 229 32.64 15.13 5.98
N ARG A 230 33.33 16.10 5.38
CA ARG A 230 32.92 16.76 4.12
C ARG A 230 34.02 16.72 3.08
N SER A 231 33.61 16.65 1.82
CA SER A 231 34.52 16.90 0.70
C SER A 231 34.89 18.39 0.64
N PRO A 232 36.16 18.74 0.40
CA PRO A 232 36.53 20.12 0.11
C PRO A 232 36.01 20.59 -1.27
N VAL A 233 35.65 19.67 -2.16
CA VAL A 233 35.17 19.94 -3.52
C VAL A 233 33.65 19.75 -3.59
N VAL A 234 32.95 20.76 -4.11
CA VAL A 234 31.50 20.73 -4.35
C VAL A 234 31.15 19.66 -5.39
N GLY A 235 30.03 18.96 -5.21
CA GLY A 235 29.63 17.89 -6.13
C GLY A 235 30.51 16.65 -6.04
N SER A 236 31.27 16.52 -4.94
CA SER A 236 32.12 15.36 -4.65
C SER A 236 31.82 14.82 -3.25
N ARG A 237 32.46 13.69 -2.93
CA ARG A 237 32.29 12.96 -1.67
C ARG A 237 33.63 12.88 -0.92
N PRO A 238 33.64 12.81 0.42
CA PRO A 238 34.87 12.66 1.18
C PRO A 238 35.73 11.47 0.71
N SER A 239 37.05 11.57 0.77
CA SER A 239 37.89 10.42 0.40
C SER A 239 37.89 9.36 1.49
N VAL A 240 38.16 8.10 1.13
CA VAL A 240 38.37 7.02 2.11
C VAL A 240 39.56 7.31 3.03
N ALA A 241 40.58 8.02 2.52
CA ALA A 241 41.73 8.45 3.31
C ALA A 241 41.33 9.45 4.41
N ASP A 242 40.51 10.45 4.08
CA ASP A 242 40.00 11.43 5.06
C ASP A 242 39.08 10.77 6.10
N LEU A 243 38.27 9.81 5.66
CA LEU A 243 37.45 8.98 6.56
C LEU A 243 38.35 8.21 7.53
N THR A 244 39.35 7.48 7.02
CA THR A 244 40.28 6.69 7.84
C THR A 244 41.02 7.58 8.86
N LYS A 245 41.44 8.78 8.45
CA LYS A 245 42.05 9.76 9.34
C LYS A 245 41.10 10.18 10.46
N THR A 246 39.86 10.53 10.14
CA THR A 246 38.83 10.90 11.14
C THR A 246 38.54 9.75 12.11
N LEU A 247 38.45 8.51 11.61
CA LEU A 247 38.22 7.32 12.43
C LEU A 247 39.43 6.99 13.34
N SER A 248 40.63 7.49 13.03
CA SER A 248 41.81 7.29 13.88
C SER A 248 41.84 8.21 15.11
N THR A 249 41.10 9.31 15.10
CA THR A 249 41.12 10.32 16.17
C THR A 249 39.98 10.17 17.16
N THR A 250 38.82 9.68 16.70
CA THR A 250 37.60 9.62 17.51
C THR A 250 36.92 8.29 17.29
N GLN A 251 36.56 7.60 18.37
CA GLN A 251 35.70 6.42 18.30
C GLN A 251 34.25 6.84 18.18
N PHE A 252 33.58 6.43 17.10
CA PHE A 252 32.19 6.79 16.87
C PHE A 252 31.27 5.63 17.24
N LYS A 253 30.14 5.95 17.87
CA LYS A 253 29.03 5.02 18.07
C LYS A 253 28.45 4.56 16.74
N ALA A 254 28.29 5.51 15.82
CA ALA A 254 27.67 5.31 14.54
C ALA A 254 28.29 6.22 13.46
N VAL A 255 28.24 5.76 12.22
CA VAL A 255 28.53 6.54 11.03
C VAL A 255 27.28 6.52 10.14
N THR A 256 26.80 7.70 9.75
CA THR A 256 25.71 7.83 8.78
C THR A 256 26.26 8.19 7.40
N ILE A 257 25.65 7.61 6.36
CA ILE A 257 26.03 7.81 4.97
C ILE A 257 24.76 8.13 4.18
N THR A 258 24.67 9.33 3.61
CA THR A 258 23.66 9.63 2.60
C THR A 258 24.10 9.02 1.27
N HIS A 259 23.43 7.95 0.85
CA HIS A 259 23.83 7.16 -0.31
C HIS A 259 23.79 7.99 -1.59
N VAL A 260 22.65 8.63 -1.86
CA VAL A 260 22.52 9.67 -2.89
C VAL A 260 21.94 10.89 -2.22
N ASP A 261 22.71 11.98 -2.16
CA ASP A 261 22.18 13.24 -1.67
C ASP A 261 21.43 13.93 -2.81
N THR A 262 20.10 13.98 -2.72
CA THR A 262 19.25 14.54 -3.78
C THR A 262 19.53 16.02 -4.05
N SER A 263 20.08 16.74 -3.07
CA SER A 263 20.38 18.15 -3.22
C SER A 263 21.57 18.35 -4.15
N THR A 264 22.61 17.53 -4.00
CA THR A 264 23.86 17.65 -4.78
C THR A 264 23.93 16.72 -6.00
N GLY A 265 23.12 15.66 -6.03
CA GLY A 265 23.22 14.57 -7.01
C GLY A 265 24.42 13.63 -6.79
N VAL A 266 25.13 13.75 -5.67
CA VAL A 266 26.35 12.96 -5.40
C VAL A 266 26.00 11.58 -4.87
N LEU A 267 26.62 10.56 -5.46
CA LEU A 267 26.60 9.16 -5.01
C LEU A 267 27.78 8.86 -4.08
N ALA A 268 27.50 8.50 -2.82
CA ALA A 268 28.48 8.07 -1.83
C ALA A 268 29.02 6.65 -2.11
N SER A 269 30.28 6.37 -1.74
CA SER A 269 30.87 5.03 -1.90
C SER A 269 30.53 4.15 -0.70
N VAL A 270 29.28 3.69 -0.60
CA VAL A 270 28.82 2.95 0.58
C VAL A 270 29.70 1.71 0.84
N ALA A 271 30.07 0.96 -0.20
CA ALA A 271 30.94 -0.21 -0.08
C ALA A 271 32.32 0.15 0.52
N ASP A 272 33.02 1.12 -0.07
CA ASP A 272 34.38 1.49 0.35
C ASP A 272 34.39 2.16 1.73
N TYR A 273 33.41 3.02 2.02
CA TYR A 273 33.28 3.65 3.33
C TYR A 273 32.99 2.60 4.40
N THR A 274 32.08 1.67 4.13
CA THR A 274 31.76 0.61 5.11
C THR A 274 32.97 -0.29 5.33
N ALA A 275 33.72 -0.67 4.29
CA ALA A 275 34.95 -1.42 4.42
C ALA A 275 36.00 -0.70 5.29
N ALA A 276 36.19 0.60 5.09
CA ALA A 276 37.12 1.41 5.89
C ALA A 276 36.66 1.55 7.35
N ILE A 277 35.37 1.76 7.58
CA ILE A 277 34.78 1.81 8.93
C ILE A 277 34.97 0.47 9.64
N ARG A 278 34.72 -0.66 8.97
CA ARG A 278 34.92 -1.99 9.56
C ARG A 278 36.38 -2.28 9.90
N ALA A 279 37.31 -1.84 9.06
CA ALA A 279 38.73 -2.00 9.31
C ALA A 279 39.22 -1.17 10.51
N ALA A 280 38.72 0.05 10.68
CA ALA A 280 39.18 0.95 11.74
C ALA A 280 38.38 0.80 13.06
N GLN A 281 37.07 0.58 12.97
CA GLN A 281 36.12 0.56 14.10
C GLN A 281 35.05 -0.53 13.88
N PRO A 282 35.37 -1.82 14.10
CA PRO A 282 34.52 -2.95 13.72
C PRO A 282 33.14 -2.98 14.41
N HIS A 283 32.99 -2.26 15.52
CA HIS A 283 31.75 -2.19 16.30
C HIS A 283 30.88 -0.96 16.00
N THR A 284 31.40 0.04 15.29
CA THR A 284 30.65 1.26 14.92
C THR A 284 29.50 0.91 14.00
N LEU A 285 28.30 1.39 14.29
CA LEU A 285 27.15 1.12 13.43
C LEU A 285 27.26 1.88 12.11
N VAL A 286 26.93 1.24 10.99
CA VAL A 286 26.87 1.90 9.68
C VAL A 286 25.42 2.01 9.22
N ILE A 287 24.94 3.24 9.16
CA ILE A 287 23.56 3.58 8.79
C ILE A 287 23.58 4.27 7.43
N VAL A 288 22.79 3.76 6.50
CA VAL A 288 22.69 4.30 5.14
C VAL A 288 21.33 4.92 4.93
N ASP A 289 21.30 6.23 4.73
CA ASP A 289 20.15 6.93 4.16
C ASP A 289 20.12 6.67 2.64
N SER A 290 19.18 5.84 2.24
CA SER A 290 18.95 5.43 0.86
C SER A 290 17.62 5.95 0.31
N VAL A 291 17.07 7.03 0.87
CA VAL A 291 15.81 7.64 0.42
C VAL A 291 15.83 7.90 -1.08
N CYS A 292 16.92 8.44 -1.62
CA CYS A 292 17.05 8.71 -3.06
C CYS A 292 17.81 7.63 -3.85
N ALA A 293 18.09 6.47 -3.24
CA ALA A 293 18.99 5.48 -3.83
C ALA A 293 18.37 4.08 -3.93
N LEU A 294 17.63 3.62 -2.91
CA LEU A 294 17.11 2.25 -2.91
C LEU A 294 16.12 2.00 -4.06
N GLY A 295 16.45 1.07 -4.94
CA GLY A 295 15.69 0.75 -6.16
C GLY A 295 16.24 1.44 -7.43
N GLY A 296 17.12 2.44 -7.29
CA GLY A 296 17.81 3.11 -8.40
C GLY A 296 19.32 2.86 -8.44
N GLU A 297 19.93 2.63 -7.28
CA GLU A 297 21.37 2.40 -7.12
C GLU A 297 21.64 1.06 -6.43
N GLU A 298 22.83 0.51 -6.66
CA GLU A 298 23.26 -0.74 -6.04
C GLU A 298 23.39 -0.57 -4.52
N LEU A 299 22.74 -1.45 -3.76
CA LEU A 299 22.90 -1.51 -2.30
C LEU A 299 22.94 -2.95 -1.82
N ARG A 300 24.13 -3.43 -1.43
CA ARG A 300 24.31 -4.80 -0.93
C ARG A 300 24.47 -4.81 0.58
N MET A 301 23.38 -4.57 1.32
CA MET A 301 23.41 -4.40 2.78
C MET A 301 24.22 -5.48 3.53
N LYS A 302 23.94 -6.76 3.25
CA LYS A 302 24.69 -7.88 3.85
C LYS A 302 26.15 -7.93 3.42
N ALA A 303 26.40 -7.85 2.11
CA ALA A 303 27.74 -8.03 1.55
C ALA A 303 28.69 -6.89 1.92
N TRP A 304 28.17 -5.67 2.07
CA TRP A 304 28.93 -4.50 2.49
C TRP A 304 28.98 -4.34 4.00
N ASP A 305 28.28 -5.19 4.75
CA ASP A 305 28.14 -5.14 6.21
C ASP A 305 27.53 -3.84 6.78
N VAL A 306 26.51 -3.31 6.10
CA VAL A 306 25.70 -2.17 6.55
C VAL A 306 24.71 -2.62 7.63
N ASP A 307 24.51 -1.83 8.68
CA ASP A 307 23.67 -2.19 9.83
C ASP A 307 22.22 -1.77 9.71
N VAL A 308 21.98 -0.58 9.15
CA VAL A 308 20.64 -0.05 8.92
C VAL A 308 20.58 0.59 7.55
N VAL A 309 19.53 0.27 6.81
CA VAL A 309 19.17 0.99 5.59
C VAL A 309 17.80 1.62 5.83
N LEU A 310 17.65 2.89 5.48
CA LEU A 310 16.37 3.59 5.51
C LEU A 310 16.05 4.21 4.16
N THR A 311 14.76 4.28 3.79
CA THR A 311 14.28 4.89 2.55
C THR A 311 12.84 5.42 2.68
N GLY A 312 12.32 6.01 1.60
CA GLY A 312 10.92 6.44 1.49
C GLY A 312 10.24 5.88 0.23
N SER A 313 8.91 5.79 0.24
CA SER A 313 8.13 5.19 -0.87
C SER A 313 8.20 5.94 -2.21
N GLN A 314 8.27 7.26 -2.18
CA GLN A 314 8.03 8.17 -3.32
C GLN A 314 9.21 8.48 -4.22
N LYS A 315 10.32 7.77 -4.02
CA LYS A 315 11.55 7.94 -4.78
C LYS A 315 11.67 6.78 -5.77
N CYS A 316 12.79 6.08 -5.80
CA CYS A 316 13.02 4.99 -6.74
C CYS A 316 12.09 3.78 -6.52
N LEU A 317 11.42 3.66 -5.36
CA LEU A 317 10.40 2.64 -5.14
C LEU A 317 9.08 2.90 -5.88
N GLY A 318 8.86 4.14 -6.35
CA GLY A 318 7.73 4.45 -7.23
C GLY A 318 6.34 4.32 -6.62
N VAL A 319 6.21 4.46 -5.29
CA VAL A 319 4.94 4.39 -4.56
C VAL A 319 4.59 5.78 -4.00
N PRO A 320 3.31 6.20 -3.93
CA PRO A 320 2.95 7.49 -3.34
C PRO A 320 3.61 7.77 -1.98
N ALA A 321 3.90 9.04 -1.69
CA ALA A 321 4.57 9.44 -0.45
C ALA A 321 3.72 9.08 0.77
N GLY A 322 4.33 8.45 1.78
CA GLY A 322 3.65 8.11 3.03
C GLY A 322 4.17 6.87 3.76
N LEU A 323 5.22 6.20 3.25
CA LEU A 323 5.92 5.16 4.00
C LEU A 323 7.37 5.55 4.28
N SER A 324 7.79 5.34 5.53
CA SER A 324 9.17 5.21 5.97
C SER A 324 9.50 3.72 6.03
N ILE A 325 10.56 3.31 5.34
CA ILE A 325 10.93 1.90 5.22
C ILE A 325 12.36 1.73 5.73
N LEU A 326 12.56 0.83 6.68
CA LEU A 326 13.87 0.50 7.22
C LEU A 326 14.12 -1.01 7.14
N VAL A 327 15.38 -1.40 6.97
CA VAL A 327 15.85 -2.78 7.24
C VAL A 327 16.96 -2.69 8.28
N ILE A 328 16.82 -3.45 9.37
CA ILE A 328 17.68 -3.38 10.54
C ILE A 328 18.37 -4.72 10.75
N ARG A 329 19.71 -4.75 10.77
CA ARG A 329 20.48 -5.98 10.97
C ARG A 329 20.71 -6.33 12.44
N PRO A 330 21.10 -7.58 12.74
CA PRO A 330 21.22 -8.08 14.11
C PRO A 330 22.13 -7.24 15.03
N ARG A 331 23.20 -6.63 14.52
CA ARG A 331 24.10 -5.79 15.33
C ARG A 331 23.37 -4.53 15.84
N ALA A 332 22.60 -3.86 14.98
CA ALA A 332 21.79 -2.71 15.37
C ALA A 332 20.65 -3.09 16.33
N LEU A 333 19.97 -4.23 16.11
CA LEU A 333 18.94 -4.73 17.03
C LEU A 333 19.50 -4.98 18.44
N LYS A 334 20.68 -5.59 18.56
CA LYS A 334 21.36 -5.81 19.85
C LYS A 334 21.76 -4.51 20.56
N VAL A 335 22.03 -3.44 19.81
CA VAL A 335 22.28 -2.11 20.40
C VAL A 335 20.98 -1.53 20.93
N HIS A 336 19.90 -1.61 20.13
CA HIS A 336 18.57 -1.16 20.52
C HIS A 336 18.07 -1.84 21.81
N GLU A 337 18.25 -3.17 21.95
CA GLU A 337 17.88 -3.95 23.14
C GLU A 337 18.56 -3.48 24.43
N LYS A 338 19.69 -2.79 24.33
CA LYS A 338 20.48 -2.32 25.47
C LYS A 338 20.27 -0.84 25.80
N LEU A 339 19.50 -0.12 24.98
CA LEU A 339 19.23 1.29 25.24
C LEU A 339 18.44 1.49 26.52
N SER A 340 18.67 2.63 27.15
CA SER A 340 17.95 3.04 28.34
C SER A 340 16.45 3.14 28.07
N ALA A 341 15.66 2.48 28.90
CA ALA A 341 14.20 2.59 28.88
C ALA A 341 13.71 4.02 29.22
N ALA A 342 14.58 4.87 29.78
CA ALA A 342 14.25 6.25 30.13
C ALA A 342 14.25 7.21 28.93
N LYS A 343 14.76 6.81 27.76
CA LYS A 343 14.80 7.67 26.56
C LYS A 343 13.37 7.88 26.01
N PRO A 344 12.86 9.12 25.90
CA PRO A 344 11.52 9.37 25.38
C PRO A 344 11.38 8.98 23.91
N LYS A 345 10.53 7.99 23.64
CA LYS A 345 10.12 7.55 22.30
C LYS A 345 8.81 6.79 22.41
N TYR A 346 7.97 6.88 21.38
CA TYR A 346 6.71 6.12 21.35
C TYR A 346 6.40 5.65 19.93
N TYR A 347 6.00 6.56 19.04
CA TYR A 347 5.71 6.21 17.66
C TYR A 347 6.97 5.76 16.90
N CYS A 348 8.13 6.35 17.18
CA CYS A 348 9.39 5.95 16.57
C CYS A 348 10.03 4.73 17.24
N ASP A 349 9.50 4.22 18.36
CA ASP A 349 10.14 3.13 19.11
C ASP A 349 10.09 1.82 18.33
N TRP A 350 11.26 1.24 18.05
CA TRP A 350 11.35 -0.05 17.38
C TRP A 350 10.72 -1.15 18.23
N THR A 351 10.74 -1.09 19.56
CA THR A 351 10.11 -2.11 20.42
C THR A 351 8.64 -2.31 20.07
N ASN A 352 7.92 -1.20 19.88
CA ASN A 352 6.50 -1.21 19.52
C ASN A 352 6.30 -1.79 18.12
N TRP A 353 7.11 -1.38 17.13
CA TRP A 353 6.97 -1.83 15.75
C TRP A 353 7.46 -3.26 15.51
N LEU A 354 8.54 -3.69 16.14
CA LEU A 354 9.13 -5.02 15.97
C LEU A 354 8.14 -6.13 16.33
N ALA A 355 7.35 -5.94 17.38
CA ALA A 355 6.29 -6.88 17.74
C ALA A 355 5.23 -6.99 16.63
N ILE A 356 4.85 -5.86 16.03
CA ILE A 356 3.88 -5.82 14.93
C ILE A 356 4.45 -6.49 13.68
N MET A 357 5.66 -6.13 13.26
CA MET A 357 6.27 -6.67 12.05
C MET A 357 6.47 -8.18 12.16
N LYS A 358 7.00 -8.69 13.29
CA LYS A 358 7.13 -10.13 13.52
C LYS A 358 5.80 -10.87 13.52
N ASN A 359 4.74 -10.23 14.02
CA ASN A 359 3.41 -10.83 13.96
C ASN A 359 2.84 -10.83 12.54
N TYR A 360 3.01 -9.73 11.79
CA TYR A 360 2.66 -9.70 10.38
C TYR A 360 3.43 -10.78 9.62
N GLU A 361 4.75 -10.86 9.71
CA GLU A 361 5.56 -11.95 9.12
C GLU A 361 5.03 -13.35 9.48
N ALA A 362 4.61 -13.56 10.73
CA ALA A 362 4.02 -14.80 11.21
C ALA A 362 2.54 -15.01 10.81
N ARG A 363 1.98 -14.12 9.99
CA ARG A 363 0.57 -14.08 9.57
C ARG A 363 -0.41 -14.02 10.74
N ARG A 364 -0.05 -13.27 11.78
CA ARG A 364 -0.86 -13.02 12.97
C ARG A 364 -1.35 -11.57 13.01
N PRO A 365 -2.64 -11.33 13.28
CA PRO A 365 -3.15 -10.01 13.59
C PRO A 365 -2.35 -9.36 14.72
N SER A 366 -1.99 -8.10 14.56
CA SER A 366 -1.34 -7.29 15.59
C SER A 366 -1.61 -5.82 15.33
N TYR A 367 -1.60 -5.01 16.39
CA TYR A 367 -1.88 -3.59 16.28
C TYR A 367 -1.03 -2.78 17.24
N PHE A 368 -0.48 -1.68 16.73
CA PHE A 368 0.16 -0.62 17.51
C PHE A 368 -0.36 0.73 17.03
N ALA A 369 -0.19 0.99 15.73
CA ALA A 369 -0.77 2.13 15.03
C ALA A 369 -1.28 1.66 13.67
N THR A 370 -2.36 2.28 13.19
CA THR A 370 -2.93 1.97 11.87
C THR A 370 -1.87 2.22 10.78
N PRO A 371 -1.40 1.18 10.06
CA PRO A 371 -0.47 1.38 8.96
C PRO A 371 -1.21 2.01 7.77
N ALA A 372 -0.48 2.70 6.90
CA ALA A 372 -1.04 3.30 5.70
C ALA A 372 -1.42 2.21 4.69
N VAL A 373 -2.63 1.64 4.84
CA VAL A 373 -3.00 0.38 4.18
C VAL A 373 -2.92 0.45 2.65
N ASN A 374 -3.36 1.55 2.06
CA ASN A 374 -3.30 1.80 0.63
C ASN A 374 -1.85 1.91 0.11
N HIS A 375 -0.96 2.51 0.90
CA HIS A 375 0.46 2.58 0.54
C HIS A 375 1.14 1.21 0.59
N VAL A 376 0.83 0.40 1.59
CA VAL A 376 1.39 -0.95 1.73
C VAL A 376 0.89 -1.86 0.59
N LEU A 377 -0.38 -1.74 0.19
CA LEU A 377 -0.91 -2.42 -0.98
C LEU A 377 -0.21 -1.99 -2.28
N ALA A 378 0.02 -0.69 -2.46
CA ALA A 378 0.77 -0.17 -3.59
C ALA A 378 2.23 -0.66 -3.60
N LEU A 379 2.84 -0.83 -2.42
CA LEU A 379 4.18 -1.40 -2.25
C LEU A 379 4.24 -2.92 -2.51
N HIS A 380 3.17 -3.66 -2.22
CA HIS A 380 3.08 -5.13 -2.39
C HIS A 380 3.10 -5.61 -3.85
N LYS A 381 3.02 -4.71 -4.83
CA LYS A 381 2.56 -5.03 -6.19
C LYS A 381 3.58 -5.80 -7.07
N TYR A 382 3.94 -7.02 -6.68
CA TYR A 382 4.86 -7.90 -7.42
C TYR A 382 4.39 -9.36 -7.62
N LEU A 383 3.11 -9.72 -7.54
CA LEU A 383 2.59 -10.97 -8.18
C LEU A 383 1.06 -11.02 -8.30
N LEU A 384 0.33 -10.93 -7.19
CA LEU A 384 -1.10 -11.25 -7.15
C LEU A 384 -1.99 -10.35 -8.03
N PRO A 385 -1.76 -9.02 -8.13
CA PRO A 385 -2.52 -8.18 -9.06
C PRO A 385 -2.30 -8.53 -10.54
N LYS A 386 -1.12 -9.05 -10.90
CA LYS A 386 -0.80 -9.50 -12.27
C LYS A 386 -1.46 -10.87 -12.57
N VAL A 387 -1.63 -11.73 -11.56
CA VAL A 387 -2.44 -12.96 -11.69
C VAL A 387 -3.93 -12.62 -11.79
N TYR A 388 -4.41 -11.67 -10.97
CA TYR A 388 -5.80 -11.21 -10.98
C TYR A 388 -6.20 -10.53 -12.30
N ALA A 389 -5.32 -9.70 -12.87
CA ALA A 389 -5.51 -9.08 -14.19
C ALA A 389 -5.72 -10.10 -15.33
N ARG A 390 -5.35 -11.37 -15.10
CA ARG A 390 -5.53 -12.49 -16.04
C ARG A 390 -6.76 -13.34 -15.73
N GLY A 391 -7.65 -12.83 -14.88
CA GLY A 391 -8.94 -13.45 -14.54
C GLY A 391 -8.84 -14.57 -13.51
N VAL A 392 -7.75 -14.64 -12.73
CA VAL A 392 -7.48 -15.71 -11.77
C VAL A 392 -7.32 -15.15 -10.36
N SER A 393 -8.15 -15.62 -9.42
CA SER A 393 -8.02 -15.32 -7.99
C SER A 393 -7.49 -16.56 -7.25
N LEU A 394 -6.56 -16.35 -6.32
CA LEU A 394 -5.90 -17.41 -5.58
C LEU A 394 -6.16 -17.26 -4.08
N ALA A 395 -6.37 -18.37 -3.38
CA ALA A 395 -6.50 -18.39 -1.92
C ALA A 395 -5.33 -19.19 -1.31
N GLY A 396 -4.79 -18.77 -0.17
CA GLY A 396 -3.74 -19.54 0.53
C GLY A 396 -4.23 -20.87 1.09
N GLY A 397 -3.32 -21.79 1.43
CA GLY A 397 -3.64 -23.09 2.04
C GLY A 397 -4.39 -22.99 3.39
N LEU A 398 -5.12 -24.05 3.76
CA LEU A 398 -5.87 -24.14 5.03
C LEU A 398 -5.34 -25.22 5.97
N HIS A 399 -4.59 -26.19 5.46
CA HIS A 399 -4.08 -27.28 6.27
C HIS A 399 -3.02 -26.74 7.24
N LYS A 400 -3.30 -26.81 8.54
CA LYS A 400 -2.50 -26.16 9.60
C LYS A 400 -0.99 -26.39 9.48
N ASP A 401 -0.57 -27.58 9.05
CA ASP A 401 0.82 -28.00 9.02
C ASP A 401 1.56 -27.62 7.73
N ILE A 402 0.84 -27.35 6.62
CA ILE A 402 1.45 -27.11 5.30
C ILE A 402 0.84 -25.91 4.55
N LYS A 403 0.03 -25.07 5.21
CA LYS A 403 -0.72 -23.95 4.60
C LYS A 403 0.14 -22.92 3.85
N THR A 404 1.45 -22.91 4.08
CA THR A 404 2.43 -22.05 3.40
C THR A 404 3.04 -22.67 2.15
N GLU A 405 2.91 -23.99 1.97
CA GLU A 405 3.53 -24.75 0.89
C GLU A 405 2.60 -24.91 -0.32
N TYR A 406 1.34 -24.54 -0.18
CA TYR A 406 0.36 -24.62 -1.27
C TYR A 406 -0.63 -23.46 -1.23
N PHE A 407 -1.16 -23.16 -2.41
CA PHE A 407 -2.33 -22.32 -2.58
C PHE A 407 -3.50 -23.20 -3.04
N ARG A 408 -4.70 -22.77 -2.73
CA ARG A 408 -5.95 -23.42 -3.14
C ARG A 408 -6.48 -22.74 -4.38
N ILE A 409 -6.92 -23.59 -5.30
CA ILE A 409 -7.73 -23.23 -6.46
C ILE A 409 -9.12 -23.81 -6.16
N GLY A 410 -10.13 -22.97 -5.94
CA GLY A 410 -11.46 -23.43 -5.54
C GLY A 410 -12.56 -22.42 -5.86
N HIS A 411 -13.71 -22.92 -6.31
CA HIS A 411 -14.95 -22.18 -6.54
C HIS A 411 -16.12 -23.06 -6.10
N MET A 412 -17.17 -22.48 -5.53
CA MET A 412 -18.44 -23.14 -5.17
C MET A 412 -19.30 -23.54 -6.39
N GLY A 413 -18.71 -23.70 -7.57
CA GLY A 413 -19.37 -23.99 -8.85
C GLY A 413 -18.65 -25.10 -9.65
N PRO A 414 -19.02 -25.36 -10.92
CA PRO A 414 -18.54 -26.51 -11.71
C PRO A 414 -17.05 -26.46 -12.11
N SER A 415 -16.24 -25.58 -11.52
CA SER A 415 -14.80 -25.44 -11.78
C SER A 415 -14.00 -26.73 -11.57
N THR A 416 -14.46 -27.66 -10.73
CA THR A 416 -13.84 -28.97 -10.52
C THR A 416 -13.97 -29.92 -11.72
N ARG A 417 -14.83 -29.59 -12.70
CA ARG A 417 -15.01 -30.34 -13.95
C ARG A 417 -14.38 -29.67 -15.17
N ARG A 418 -13.67 -28.56 -14.95
CA ARG A 418 -13.09 -27.71 -15.99
C ARG A 418 -11.57 -27.71 -15.93
N ALA A 419 -10.96 -28.62 -16.68
CA ALA A 419 -9.51 -28.75 -16.74
C ALA A 419 -8.83 -27.46 -17.26
N ASP A 420 -9.54 -26.65 -18.05
CA ASP A 420 -9.09 -25.37 -18.55
C ASP A 420 -8.90 -24.31 -17.44
N HIS A 421 -9.65 -24.37 -16.32
CA HIS A 421 -9.46 -23.45 -15.19
C HIS A 421 -8.12 -23.67 -14.48
N ALA A 422 -7.68 -24.92 -14.33
CA ALA A 422 -6.38 -25.23 -13.74
C ALA A 422 -5.24 -24.80 -14.68
N ILE A 423 -5.40 -25.02 -15.99
CA ILE A 423 -4.46 -24.60 -17.02
C ILE A 423 -4.32 -23.07 -17.08
N GLN A 424 -5.45 -22.35 -17.07
CA GLN A 424 -5.47 -20.88 -17.06
C GLN A 424 -4.84 -20.33 -15.79
N THR A 425 -5.05 -20.98 -14.65
CA THR A 425 -4.44 -20.60 -13.37
C THR A 425 -2.92 -20.71 -13.41
N VAL A 426 -2.39 -21.84 -13.87
CA VAL A 426 -0.93 -22.03 -14.00
C VAL A 426 -0.32 -21.07 -15.00
N ALA A 427 -0.99 -20.82 -16.13
CA ALA A 427 -0.54 -19.85 -17.12
C ALA A 427 -0.52 -18.41 -16.57
N ALA A 428 -1.51 -18.03 -15.76
CA ALA A 428 -1.59 -16.71 -15.16
C ALA A 428 -0.48 -16.47 -14.12
N ILE A 429 -0.17 -17.48 -13.31
CA ILE A 429 0.93 -17.43 -12.33
C ILE A 429 2.27 -17.32 -13.04
N GLU A 430 2.51 -18.16 -14.05
CA GLU A 430 3.78 -18.16 -14.79
C GLU A 430 4.02 -16.84 -15.52
N ALA A 431 3.01 -16.30 -16.20
CA ALA A 431 3.10 -15.00 -16.86
C ALA A 431 3.31 -13.85 -15.86
N ALA A 432 2.63 -13.89 -14.71
CA ALA A 432 2.82 -12.89 -13.67
C ALA A 432 4.22 -12.96 -13.04
N LEU A 433 4.79 -14.16 -12.86
CA LEU A 433 6.17 -14.33 -12.40
C LEU A 433 7.19 -13.77 -13.40
N ILE A 434 7.01 -14.03 -14.70
CA ILE A 434 7.86 -13.46 -15.76
C ILE A 434 7.79 -11.93 -15.76
N GLU A 435 6.58 -11.37 -15.67
CA GLU A 435 6.38 -9.91 -15.58
C GLU A 435 6.91 -9.26 -14.30
N CYS A 436 7.17 -10.06 -13.27
CA CYS A 436 7.82 -9.63 -12.03
C CYS A 436 9.33 -9.83 -12.05
N GLY A 437 9.90 -10.26 -13.18
CA GLY A 437 11.33 -10.43 -13.36
C GLY A 437 11.90 -11.74 -12.81
N TYR A 438 11.06 -12.73 -12.46
CA TYR A 438 11.54 -14.05 -12.07
C TYR A 438 12.06 -14.83 -13.29
N ALA A 439 13.26 -15.40 -13.17
CA ALA A 439 13.83 -16.26 -14.19
C ALA A 439 13.11 -17.61 -14.21
N ILE A 440 12.25 -17.82 -15.22
CA ILE A 440 11.61 -19.11 -15.50
C ILE A 440 12.46 -19.82 -16.57
N PRO A 441 13.15 -20.93 -16.26
CA PRO A 441 14.09 -21.56 -17.19
C PRO A 441 13.49 -22.02 -18.52
N ALA A 442 12.20 -22.37 -18.53
CA ALA A 442 11.47 -22.79 -19.71
C ALA A 442 10.00 -22.31 -19.64
N PRO A 443 9.72 -21.06 -20.05
CA PRO A 443 8.38 -20.50 -20.05
C PRO A 443 7.37 -21.37 -20.83
N GLY A 444 6.23 -21.66 -20.21
CA GLY A 444 5.17 -22.49 -20.74
C GLY A 444 5.34 -23.98 -20.47
N GLN A 445 6.48 -24.45 -19.97
CA GLN A 445 6.71 -25.88 -19.67
C GLN A 445 5.74 -26.41 -18.62
N ALA A 446 5.46 -25.62 -17.57
CA ALA A 446 4.51 -26.00 -16.53
C ALA A 446 3.09 -26.15 -17.08
N VAL A 447 2.66 -25.23 -17.95
CA VAL A 447 1.37 -25.29 -18.65
C VAL A 447 1.27 -26.52 -19.55
N GLN A 448 2.33 -26.83 -20.32
CA GLN A 448 2.36 -28.01 -21.20
C GLN A 448 2.36 -29.32 -20.42
N GLY A 449 3.14 -29.41 -19.33
CA GLY A 449 3.15 -30.55 -18.43
C GLY A 449 1.78 -30.80 -17.81
N LEU A 450 1.11 -29.74 -17.35
CA LEU A 450 -0.25 -29.84 -16.80
C LEU A 450 -1.27 -30.26 -17.86
N LYS A 451 -1.22 -29.69 -19.07
CA LYS A 451 -2.07 -30.10 -20.20
C LYS A 451 -1.91 -31.58 -20.54
N ALA A 452 -0.67 -32.08 -20.58
CA ALA A 452 -0.38 -33.48 -20.85
C ALA A 452 -0.90 -34.40 -19.73
N ALA A 453 -0.73 -34.00 -18.47
CA ALA A 453 -1.17 -34.78 -17.31
C ALA A 453 -2.71 -34.87 -17.16
N LEU A 454 -3.43 -33.83 -17.60
CA LEU A 454 -4.89 -33.75 -17.56
C LEU A 454 -5.58 -34.38 -18.79
N LYS A 455 -4.85 -34.58 -19.89
CA LYS A 455 -5.36 -35.17 -21.14
C LYS A 455 -5.99 -36.55 -20.89
N GLY A 456 -7.27 -36.70 -21.19
CA GLY A 456 -8.01 -37.96 -21.05
C GLY A 456 -8.49 -38.29 -19.64
N LYS A 457 -8.17 -37.48 -18.62
CA LYS A 457 -8.63 -37.67 -17.23
C LYS A 457 -9.82 -36.79 -16.86
N ILE A 458 -9.96 -35.63 -17.51
CA ILE A 458 -11.07 -34.68 -17.35
C ILE A 458 -11.37 -34.10 -18.75
N PRO A 459 -12.64 -33.98 -19.20
CA PRO A 459 -12.96 -33.37 -20.48
C PRO A 459 -12.50 -31.91 -20.54
N LEU A 460 -11.80 -31.54 -21.61
CA LEU A 460 -11.44 -30.15 -21.92
C LEU A 460 -12.53 -29.58 -22.84
N GLU A 461 -13.67 -29.19 -22.28
CA GLU A 461 -14.67 -28.46 -23.09
C GLU A 461 -14.39 -26.95 -23.04
N ALA A 462 -14.28 -26.35 -24.23
CA ALA A 462 -14.09 -24.92 -24.38
C ALA A 462 -15.42 -24.18 -24.16
N GLY A 463 -15.58 -23.56 -22.99
CA GLY A 463 -16.44 -22.40 -22.80
C GLY A 463 -17.96 -22.63 -22.81
N GLY A 464 -18.55 -22.61 -21.62
CA GLY A 464 -19.90 -22.10 -21.41
C GLY A 464 -21.00 -23.15 -21.38
N VAL A 465 -21.91 -22.96 -20.43
CA VAL A 465 -23.13 -23.74 -20.25
C VAL A 465 -23.89 -23.86 -21.57
N SER A 466 -23.91 -25.05 -22.16
CA SER A 466 -24.90 -25.38 -23.19
C SER A 466 -26.28 -25.37 -22.53
N LYS A 467 -27.19 -24.55 -23.05
CA LYS A 467 -28.62 -24.66 -22.78
C LYS A 467 -29.05 -26.10 -23.05
N VAL A 468 -29.44 -26.83 -22.01
CA VAL A 468 -30.37 -27.95 -22.20
C VAL A 468 -31.76 -27.37 -22.25
N VAL A 469 -32.25 -27.19 -23.49
CA VAL A 469 -33.67 -27.13 -23.80
C VAL A 469 -34.15 -28.56 -24.01
N GLY A 470 -35.18 -28.98 -23.26
CA GLY A 470 -35.96 -30.23 -23.42
C GLY A 470 -35.28 -31.50 -22.88
N ASN A 471 -35.91 -32.38 -22.10
CA ASN A 471 -37.32 -32.61 -21.74
C ASN A 471 -37.52 -32.65 -20.23
#